data_AF-A0A1Q4DVV1-F1
#
_entry.id   AF-A0A1Q4DVV1-F1
#
_cell.length_a   1.000
_cell.length_b   1.000
_cell.length_c   1.000
_cell.angle_alpha   90.00
_cell.angle_beta   90.00
_cell.angle_gamma   90.00
#
_symmetry.space_group_name_H-M   'P 1'
#
loop_
_entity.id
_entity.type
_entity.pdbx_description
1 polymer ?
#
loop_
_entity_poly.entity_id
_entity_poly.type
_entity_poly.pdbx_seq_one_letter_code
_entity_poly.pdbx_strand_id
1 'polypeptide(L)'
;MPFETLPPPLRQSTRFLKRYILPSDNHGFVGRLYDLGIVTLSFDSYDELAKYPDCKYAVDVLDNVQLLARRVESLNLVGNMLWPDPLPTDFRTFPISQYDWLVVSADVFLTRYISVVDCALHLVNEVYEAGLVPPNCTLRHLAKAGIPADLVTILGEMLDDQGGLRDERNARIHQGEERAFTIDDRSFKTASLFNHRLNGMVGTDYYGRPINVQRSFKEGLVRLQRAFNRSTRKLVRQLDRVYDELWDEFEDRFGPRIAAATHGLNAGSRNKREA
;
A
#
# COMPACT_ATOMS: atom_id res chain seq x y z
N MET A 1 -41.67 7.75 32.46
CA MET A 1 -40.75 6.65 32.07
C MET A 1 -39.35 7.22 32.09
N PRO A 2 -38.53 6.99 33.13
CA PRO A 2 -37.13 7.37 33.07
C PRO A 2 -36.47 6.51 31.98
N PHE A 3 -35.85 7.15 30.99
CA PHE A 3 -34.99 6.46 30.04
C PHE A 3 -33.87 5.80 30.85
N GLU A 4 -33.85 4.48 30.91
CA GLU A 4 -32.68 3.72 31.37
C GLU A 4 -31.49 4.15 30.49
N THR A 5 -30.64 4.99 31.05
CA THR A 5 -29.42 5.42 30.36
C THR A 5 -28.50 4.22 30.28
N LEU A 6 -28.40 3.63 29.08
CA LEU A 6 -27.42 2.59 28.79
C LEU A 6 -26.04 3.03 29.29
N PRO A 7 -25.25 2.13 29.92
CA PRO A 7 -23.93 2.48 30.40
C PRO A 7 -23.06 2.97 29.24
N PRO A 8 -22.21 3.99 29.46
CA PRO A 8 -21.45 4.58 28.38
C PRO A 8 -20.45 3.56 27.81
N PRO A 9 -20.26 3.50 26.49
CA PRO A 9 -19.46 2.47 25.81
C PRO A 9 -18.01 2.49 26.28
N LEU A 10 -17.39 1.31 26.39
CA LEU A 10 -15.99 1.16 26.83
C LEU A 10 -15.04 2.00 25.96
N ARG A 11 -14.12 2.72 26.62
CA ARG A 11 -13.11 3.53 25.92
C ARG A 11 -12.17 2.64 25.12
N GLN A 12 -11.71 3.15 23.98
CA GLN A 12 -10.74 2.45 23.17
C GLN A 12 -9.34 2.48 23.82
N SER A 13 -8.49 1.54 23.40
CA SER A 13 -7.10 1.48 23.84
C SER A 13 -6.32 2.69 23.34
N THR A 14 -5.42 3.21 24.18
CA THR A 14 -4.45 4.26 23.84
C THR A 14 -3.03 3.70 23.72
N ARG A 15 -2.85 2.39 23.94
CA ARG A 15 -1.55 1.72 23.84
C ARG A 15 -1.23 1.49 22.37
N PHE A 16 -0.15 2.10 21.90
CA PHE A 16 0.33 1.92 20.54
C PHE A 16 0.66 0.46 20.27
N LEU A 17 0.30 0.01 19.07
CA LEU A 17 0.60 -1.34 18.61
C LEU A 17 2.06 -1.41 18.16
N LYS A 18 2.63 -2.62 18.10
CA LYS A 18 3.91 -2.80 17.39
C LYS A 18 3.67 -2.55 15.89
N ARG A 19 4.47 -1.65 15.32
CA ARG A 19 4.43 -1.37 13.88
C ARG A 19 4.85 -2.59 13.07
N TYR A 20 4.13 -2.85 11.99
CA TYR A 20 4.57 -3.73 10.92
C TYR A 20 5.27 -2.88 9.85
N ILE A 21 6.54 -3.17 9.59
CA ILE A 21 7.32 -2.54 8.51
C ILE A 21 7.18 -3.45 7.30
N LEU A 22 6.73 -2.89 6.18
CA LEU A 22 6.52 -3.66 4.96
C LEU A 22 7.88 -3.87 4.28
N PRO A 23 8.25 -5.11 3.93
CA PRO A 23 9.32 -5.34 2.97
C PRO A 23 8.85 -4.95 1.57
N SER A 24 9.70 -4.28 0.78
CA SER A 24 9.39 -3.89 -0.60
C SER A 24 10.05 -4.78 -1.65
N ASP A 25 11.15 -5.42 -1.27
CA ASP A 25 12.08 -6.11 -2.18
C ASP A 25 12.51 -7.50 -1.69
N ASN A 26 12.01 -7.95 -0.53
CA ASN A 26 12.38 -9.21 0.09
C ASN A 26 11.64 -10.42 -0.53
N HIS A 27 11.75 -10.58 -1.84
CA HIS A 27 11.24 -11.73 -2.59
C HIS A 27 12.25 -12.13 -3.66
N GLY A 28 12.40 -13.45 -3.91
CA GLY A 28 13.36 -13.97 -4.88
C GLY A 28 13.18 -13.31 -6.25
N PHE A 29 11.94 -13.26 -6.75
CA PHE A 29 11.55 -12.61 -8.02
C PHE A 29 12.04 -11.18 -8.15
N VAL A 30 11.85 -10.41 -7.09
CA VAL A 30 12.25 -9.00 -7.07
C VAL A 30 13.78 -8.91 -7.13
N GLY A 31 14.49 -9.67 -6.29
CA GLY A 31 15.96 -9.72 -6.30
C GLY A 31 16.53 -10.11 -7.67
N ARG A 32 15.95 -11.12 -8.31
CA ARG A 32 16.34 -11.57 -9.65
C ARG A 32 16.27 -10.44 -10.69
N LEU A 33 15.19 -9.66 -10.68
CA LEU A 33 15.03 -8.54 -11.60
C LEU A 33 16.00 -7.39 -11.29
N TYR A 34 16.25 -7.10 -10.02
CA TYR A 34 17.26 -6.12 -9.63
C TYR A 34 18.66 -6.51 -10.11
N ASP A 35 19.02 -7.79 -10.00
CA ASP A 35 20.31 -8.30 -10.50
C ASP A 35 20.41 -8.13 -12.02
N LEU A 36 19.34 -8.42 -12.76
CA LEU A 36 19.29 -8.22 -14.21
C LEU A 36 19.34 -6.74 -14.62
N GLY A 37 18.94 -5.83 -13.72
CA GLY A 37 18.95 -4.38 -13.95
C GLY A 37 20.32 -3.80 -14.28
N ILE A 38 21.42 -4.51 -13.97
CA ILE A 38 22.77 -4.10 -14.37
C ILE A 38 22.92 -3.91 -15.88
N VAL A 39 22.08 -4.58 -16.67
CA VAL A 39 22.06 -4.46 -18.14
C VAL A 39 21.85 -3.03 -18.61
N THR A 40 21.14 -2.21 -17.82
CA THR A 40 20.90 -0.78 -18.13
C THR A 40 22.19 0.04 -18.18
N LEU A 41 23.25 -0.39 -17.49
CA LEU A 41 24.55 0.28 -17.49
C LEU A 41 25.39 0.00 -18.74
N SER A 42 24.95 -0.94 -19.59
CA SER A 42 25.65 -1.33 -20.82
C SER A 42 25.17 -0.56 -22.06
N PHE A 43 24.19 0.34 -21.91
CA PHE A 43 23.58 1.08 -23.01
C PHE A 43 23.47 2.57 -22.67
N ASP A 44 23.70 3.43 -23.67
CA ASP A 44 23.63 4.89 -23.47
C ASP A 44 22.19 5.41 -23.53
N SER A 45 21.26 4.63 -24.08
CA SER A 45 19.84 4.99 -24.18
C SER A 45 18.92 3.78 -24.19
N TYR A 46 17.65 4.01 -23.82
CA TYR A 46 16.61 2.98 -23.92
C TYR A 46 16.41 2.51 -25.37
N ASP A 47 16.50 3.41 -26.36
CA ASP A 47 16.33 3.06 -27.78
C ASP A 47 17.41 2.09 -28.28
N GLU A 48 18.62 2.14 -27.72
CA GLU A 48 19.67 1.17 -28.02
C GLU A 48 19.42 -0.16 -27.34
N LEU A 49 19.05 -0.13 -26.06
CA LEU A 49 18.71 -1.33 -25.28
C LEU A 49 17.52 -2.07 -25.89
N ALA A 50 16.50 -1.34 -26.36
CA ALA A 50 15.28 -1.87 -26.96
C ALA A 50 15.52 -2.67 -28.25
N LYS A 51 16.71 -2.54 -28.87
CA LYS A 51 17.13 -3.38 -30.01
C LYS A 51 17.41 -4.83 -29.59
N TYR A 52 17.62 -5.08 -28.30
CA TYR A 52 17.91 -6.39 -27.71
C TYR A 52 16.68 -6.89 -26.92
N PRO A 53 15.91 -7.86 -27.46
CA PRO A 53 14.62 -8.26 -26.88
C PRO A 53 14.68 -8.80 -25.44
N ASP A 54 15.76 -9.50 -25.10
CA ASP A 54 16.04 -10.00 -23.75
C ASP A 54 16.28 -8.85 -22.77
N CYS A 55 17.17 -7.91 -23.13
CA CYS A 55 17.46 -6.73 -22.33
C CYS A 55 16.21 -5.87 -22.13
N LYS A 56 15.48 -5.62 -23.23
CA LYS A 56 14.23 -4.85 -23.21
C LYS A 56 13.23 -5.46 -22.24
N TYR A 57 12.96 -6.75 -22.37
CA TYR A 57 11.99 -7.43 -21.50
C TYR A 57 12.40 -7.38 -20.03
N ALA A 58 13.66 -7.64 -19.71
CA ALA A 58 14.15 -7.57 -18.33
C ALA A 58 13.98 -6.16 -17.74
N VAL A 59 14.30 -5.12 -18.51
CA VAL A 59 14.21 -3.73 -18.06
C VAL A 59 12.77 -3.26 -17.90
N ASP A 60 11.89 -3.56 -18.85
CA ASP A 60 10.48 -3.15 -18.76
C ASP A 60 9.78 -3.80 -17.54
N VAL A 61 10.07 -5.08 -17.30
CA VAL A 61 9.56 -5.79 -16.11
C VAL A 61 10.17 -5.21 -14.82
N LEU A 62 11.49 -4.93 -14.82
CA LEU A 62 12.15 -4.30 -13.69
C LEU A 62 11.55 -2.93 -13.36
N ASP A 63 11.27 -2.09 -14.35
CA ASP A 63 10.68 -0.77 -14.14
C ASP A 63 9.33 -0.89 -13.42
N ASN A 64 8.49 -1.85 -13.81
CA ASN A 64 7.22 -2.12 -13.15
C ASN A 64 7.41 -2.65 -11.71
N VAL A 65 8.40 -3.52 -11.47
CA VAL A 65 8.76 -3.96 -10.11
C VAL A 65 9.24 -2.80 -9.26
N GLN A 66 10.08 -1.91 -9.78
CA GLN A 66 10.54 -0.72 -9.04
C GLN A 66 9.39 0.21 -8.70
N LEU A 67 8.43 0.40 -9.62
CA LEU A 67 7.22 1.18 -9.35
C LEU A 67 6.41 0.55 -8.21
N LEU A 68 6.21 -0.77 -8.24
CA LEU A 68 5.50 -1.50 -7.20
C LEU A 68 6.23 -1.43 -5.85
N ALA A 69 7.54 -1.69 -5.82
CA ALA A 69 8.38 -1.63 -4.63
C ALA A 69 8.34 -0.24 -3.98
N ARG A 70 8.53 0.84 -4.77
CA ARG A 70 8.39 2.23 -4.30
C ARG A 70 7.01 2.53 -3.75
N ARG A 71 5.94 1.91 -4.29
CA ARG A 71 4.59 2.07 -3.75
C ARG A 71 4.41 1.35 -2.42
N VAL A 72 4.95 0.14 -2.27
CA VAL A 72 4.98 -0.57 -0.98
C VAL A 72 5.78 0.23 0.07
N GLU A 73 6.95 0.76 -0.29
CA GLU A 73 7.76 1.62 0.61
C GLU A 73 7.02 2.88 1.02
N SER A 74 6.23 3.46 0.12
CA SER A 74 5.43 4.65 0.45
C SER A 74 4.38 4.39 1.53
N LEU A 75 3.96 3.13 1.75
CA LEU A 75 3.12 2.76 2.90
C LEU A 75 3.92 2.81 4.22
N ASN A 76 5.23 2.58 4.21
CA ASN A 76 6.07 2.79 5.39
C ASN A 76 6.12 4.29 5.77
N LEU A 77 6.02 5.22 4.81
CA LEU A 77 5.89 6.64 5.14
C LEU A 77 4.59 6.95 5.89
N VAL A 78 3.48 6.33 5.49
CA VAL A 78 2.21 6.38 6.24
C VAL A 78 2.40 5.80 7.65
N GLY A 79 3.15 4.70 7.77
CA GLY A 79 3.55 4.16 9.06
C GLY A 79 4.29 5.18 9.95
N ASN A 80 5.13 6.04 9.39
CA ASN A 80 5.80 7.10 10.17
C ASN A 80 4.80 8.11 10.74
N MET A 81 3.70 8.38 10.04
CA MET A 81 2.63 9.28 10.51
C MET A 81 1.77 8.65 11.62
N LEU A 82 1.61 7.32 11.61
CA LEU A 82 0.81 6.59 12.59
C LEU A 82 1.59 6.19 13.85
N TRP A 83 2.90 6.07 13.76
CA TRP A 83 3.82 5.81 14.88
C TRP A 83 4.84 6.93 15.01
N PRO A 84 4.41 8.17 15.32
CA PRO A 84 5.36 9.26 15.50
C PRO A 84 6.23 8.99 16.73
N ASP A 85 7.54 9.16 16.58
CA ASP A 85 8.51 9.03 17.65
C ASP A 85 9.51 10.20 17.58
N PRO A 86 9.44 11.19 18.50
CA PRO A 86 8.46 11.29 19.59
C PRO A 86 7.05 11.66 19.09
N LEU A 87 6.02 11.27 19.85
CA LEU A 87 4.64 11.73 19.63
C LEU A 87 4.56 13.25 19.89
N PRO A 88 4.07 14.08 18.95
CA PRO A 88 3.94 15.51 19.19
C PRO A 88 3.07 15.79 20.41
N THR A 89 3.57 16.65 21.29
CA THR A 89 2.90 17.00 22.56
C THR A 89 2.18 18.33 22.49
N ASP A 90 2.62 19.24 21.60
CA ASP A 90 1.98 20.53 21.38
C ASP A 90 1.47 20.64 19.94
N PHE A 91 0.16 20.84 19.82
CA PHE A 91 -0.53 21.07 18.55
C PHE A 91 -1.01 22.52 18.37
N ARG A 92 -0.68 23.42 19.31
CA ARG A 92 -0.95 24.86 19.16
C ARG A 92 -0.01 25.49 18.14
N THR A 93 1.25 25.07 18.18
CA THR A 93 2.31 25.53 17.25
C THR A 93 2.46 24.63 16.03
N PHE A 94 1.80 23.47 16.03
CA PHE A 94 1.87 22.51 14.94
C PHE A 94 1.04 22.99 13.73
N PRO A 95 1.45 22.72 12.48
CA PRO A 95 0.74 23.25 11.29
C PRO A 95 -0.72 22.79 11.12
N ILE A 96 -1.11 21.69 11.73
CA ILE A 96 -2.44 21.08 11.64
C ILE A 96 -2.91 20.61 13.02
N SER A 97 -4.22 20.44 13.21
CA SER A 97 -4.77 19.92 14.47
C SER A 97 -4.57 18.39 14.61
N GLN A 98 -4.79 17.86 15.82
CA GLN A 98 -4.74 16.40 16.05
C GLN A 98 -5.75 15.63 15.19
N TYR A 99 -6.94 16.17 15.02
CA TYR A 99 -7.99 15.58 14.19
C TYR A 99 -7.57 15.59 12.71
N ASP A 100 -7.07 16.71 12.21
CA ASP A 100 -6.61 16.84 10.83
C ASP A 100 -5.43 15.91 10.53
N TRP A 101 -4.53 15.69 11.50
CA TRP A 101 -3.47 14.69 11.38
C TRP A 101 -4.03 13.28 11.09
N LEU A 102 -5.08 12.87 11.80
CA LEU A 102 -5.72 11.56 11.61
C LEU A 102 -6.43 11.47 10.26
N VAL A 103 -7.12 12.53 9.85
CA VAL A 103 -7.77 12.66 8.54
C VAL A 103 -6.74 12.48 7.43
N VAL A 104 -5.69 13.30 7.42
CA VAL A 104 -4.63 13.26 6.39
C VAL A 104 -3.91 11.91 6.41
N SER A 105 -3.61 11.36 7.58
CA SER A 105 -2.97 10.04 7.69
C SER A 105 -3.84 8.94 7.06
N ALA A 106 -5.16 9.00 7.25
CA ALA A 106 -6.09 8.05 6.63
C ALA A 106 -6.17 8.25 5.11
N ASP A 107 -6.23 9.48 4.62
CA ASP A 107 -6.30 9.77 3.18
C ASP A 107 -5.06 9.31 2.42
N VAL A 108 -3.89 9.60 2.98
CA VAL A 108 -2.62 9.13 2.42
C VAL A 108 -2.57 7.60 2.44
N PHE A 109 -2.99 6.96 3.54
CA PHE A 109 -3.07 5.49 3.60
C PHE A 109 -3.94 4.92 2.48
N LEU A 110 -5.18 5.38 2.36
CA LEU A 110 -6.14 4.87 1.39
C LEU A 110 -5.63 5.04 -0.05
N THR A 111 -5.11 6.23 -0.37
CA THR A 111 -4.60 6.53 -1.71
C THR A 111 -3.40 5.67 -2.08
N ARG A 112 -2.42 5.54 -1.16
CA ARG A 112 -1.22 4.75 -1.40
C ARG A 112 -1.52 3.26 -1.46
N TYR A 113 -2.39 2.75 -0.59
CA TYR A 113 -2.74 1.33 -0.53
C TYR A 113 -3.37 0.85 -1.85
N ILE A 114 -4.34 1.61 -2.36
CA ILE A 114 -5.04 1.24 -3.61
C ILE A 114 -4.07 1.24 -4.79
N SER A 115 -3.15 2.20 -4.84
CA SER A 115 -2.12 2.27 -5.89
C SER A 115 -1.18 1.07 -5.91
N VAL A 116 -0.98 0.34 -4.81
CA VAL A 116 -0.14 -0.88 -4.81
C VAL A 116 -0.78 -1.96 -5.68
N VAL A 117 -2.09 -2.14 -5.56
CA VAL A 117 -2.82 -3.16 -6.34
C VAL A 117 -2.81 -2.80 -7.83
N ASP A 118 -2.97 -1.52 -8.17
CA ASP A 118 -2.86 -1.06 -9.56
C ASP A 118 -1.46 -1.32 -10.14
N CYS A 119 -0.39 -1.07 -9.37
CA CYS A 119 0.98 -1.41 -9.79
C CYS A 119 1.20 -2.91 -9.95
N ALA A 120 0.58 -3.76 -9.13
CA ALA A 120 0.63 -5.21 -9.32
C ALA A 120 -0.03 -5.64 -10.64
N LEU A 121 -1.15 -5.02 -11.03
CA LEU A 121 -1.79 -5.27 -12.32
C LEU A 121 -0.88 -4.87 -13.49
N HIS A 122 -0.18 -3.73 -13.39
CA HIS A 122 0.78 -3.29 -14.41
C HIS A 122 1.97 -4.24 -14.54
N LEU A 123 2.50 -4.72 -13.42
CA LEU A 123 3.55 -5.73 -13.42
C LEU A 123 3.11 -7.02 -14.11
N VAL A 124 1.91 -7.51 -13.80
CA VAL A 124 1.34 -8.71 -14.46
C VAL A 124 1.17 -8.45 -15.95
N ASN A 125 0.66 -7.29 -16.35
CA ASN A 125 0.53 -6.90 -17.76
C ASN A 125 1.87 -6.95 -18.49
N GLU A 126 2.95 -6.51 -17.84
CA GLU A 126 4.29 -6.49 -18.43
C GLU A 126 4.90 -7.89 -18.54
N VAL A 127 4.85 -8.69 -17.46
CA VAL A 127 5.40 -10.06 -17.46
C VAL A 127 4.72 -10.91 -18.54
N TYR A 128 3.39 -10.83 -18.66
CA TYR A 128 2.64 -11.56 -19.68
C TYR A 128 2.66 -10.92 -21.07
N GLU A 129 3.25 -9.72 -21.20
CA GLU A 129 3.24 -8.91 -22.43
C GLU A 129 1.83 -8.74 -23.01
N ALA A 130 0.85 -8.55 -22.13
CA ALA A 130 -0.57 -8.49 -22.51
C ALA A 130 -0.94 -7.24 -23.32
N GLY A 131 -0.01 -6.27 -23.46
CA GLY A 131 -0.15 -5.12 -24.35
C GLY A 131 -1.26 -4.15 -23.94
N LEU A 132 -1.74 -4.21 -22.70
CA LEU A 132 -2.78 -3.30 -22.22
C LEU A 132 -2.17 -1.95 -21.86
N VAL A 133 -2.75 -0.88 -22.41
CA VAL A 133 -2.44 0.48 -21.98
C VAL A 133 -2.93 0.71 -20.54
N PRO A 134 -2.32 1.63 -19.76
CA PRO A 134 -2.61 1.76 -18.33
C PRO A 134 -4.11 1.91 -17.97
N PRO A 135 -4.91 2.73 -18.68
CA PRO A 135 -6.35 2.84 -18.38
C PRO A 135 -7.14 1.54 -18.56
N ASN A 136 -6.63 0.63 -19.39
CA ASN A 136 -7.26 -0.65 -19.70
C ASN A 136 -6.68 -1.82 -18.89
N CYS A 137 -5.63 -1.59 -18.10
CA CYS A 137 -4.95 -2.60 -17.29
C CYS A 137 -5.79 -2.98 -16.06
N THR A 138 -6.92 -3.65 -16.29
CA THR A 138 -7.86 -4.12 -15.28
C THR A 138 -7.83 -5.64 -15.21
N LEU A 139 -8.18 -6.23 -14.06
CA LEU A 139 -8.25 -7.69 -13.90
C LEU A 139 -9.10 -8.35 -14.99
N ARG A 140 -10.23 -7.72 -15.37
CA ARG A 140 -11.10 -8.22 -16.43
C ARG A 140 -10.39 -8.30 -17.78
N HIS A 141 -9.59 -7.30 -18.13
CA HIS A 141 -8.86 -7.29 -19.40
C HIS A 141 -7.64 -8.21 -19.37
N LEU A 142 -6.95 -8.31 -18.25
CA LEU A 142 -5.86 -9.27 -18.06
C LEU A 142 -6.37 -10.71 -18.18
N ALA A 143 -7.50 -11.04 -17.53
CA ALA A 143 -8.13 -12.36 -17.66
C ALA A 143 -8.50 -12.68 -19.13
N LYS A 144 -8.97 -11.67 -19.89
CA LYS A 144 -9.23 -11.83 -21.33
C LYS A 144 -7.96 -11.97 -22.16
N ALA A 145 -6.85 -11.40 -21.72
CA ALA A 145 -5.53 -11.55 -22.35
C ALA A 145 -4.90 -12.92 -22.07
N GLY A 146 -5.52 -13.75 -21.23
CA GLY A 146 -5.15 -15.15 -21.05
C GLY A 146 -4.18 -15.43 -19.91
N ILE A 147 -4.10 -14.55 -18.89
CA ILE A 147 -3.32 -14.87 -17.68
C ILE A 147 -3.93 -16.09 -16.94
N PRO A 148 -3.15 -16.87 -16.19
CA PRO A 148 -3.62 -18.07 -15.48
C PRO A 148 -4.76 -17.79 -14.50
N ALA A 149 -5.66 -18.77 -14.34
CA ALA A 149 -6.82 -18.66 -13.46
C ALA A 149 -6.45 -18.46 -11.98
N ASP A 150 -5.33 -19.04 -11.54
CA ASP A 150 -4.83 -18.87 -10.17
C ASP A 150 -4.37 -17.43 -9.94
N LEU A 151 -3.68 -16.82 -10.90
CA LEU A 151 -3.31 -15.42 -10.85
C LEU A 151 -4.53 -14.49 -10.90
N VAL A 152 -5.56 -14.82 -11.70
CA VAL A 152 -6.84 -14.09 -11.68
C VAL A 152 -7.48 -14.14 -10.29
N THR A 153 -7.43 -15.30 -9.62
CA THR A 153 -7.95 -15.48 -8.27
C THR A 153 -7.19 -14.63 -7.26
N ILE A 154 -5.86 -14.68 -7.28
CA ILE A 154 -5.00 -13.90 -6.36
C ILE A 154 -5.27 -12.39 -6.53
N LEU A 155 -5.29 -11.89 -7.76
CA LEU A 155 -5.58 -10.49 -8.05
C LEU A 155 -7.01 -10.10 -7.67
N GLY A 156 -7.97 -11.02 -7.86
CA GLY A 156 -9.36 -10.85 -7.41
C GLY A 156 -9.44 -10.66 -5.90
N GLU A 157 -8.78 -11.52 -5.13
CA GLU A 157 -8.70 -11.39 -3.67
C GLU A 157 -8.08 -10.06 -3.23
N MET A 158 -7.03 -9.59 -3.93
CA MET A 158 -6.42 -8.28 -3.67
C MET A 158 -7.40 -7.13 -3.94
N LEU A 159 -8.17 -7.21 -5.03
CA LEU A 159 -9.20 -6.22 -5.38
C LEU A 159 -10.35 -6.21 -4.35
N ASP A 160 -10.81 -7.38 -3.92
CA ASP A 160 -11.89 -7.50 -2.93
C ASP A 160 -11.46 -6.96 -1.57
N ASP A 161 -10.21 -7.23 -1.16
CA ASP A 161 -9.65 -6.72 0.09
C ASP A 161 -9.49 -5.21 0.13
N GLN A 162 -9.25 -4.59 -1.02
CA GLN A 162 -9.27 -3.13 -1.11
C GLN A 162 -10.67 -2.57 -1.33
N GLY A 163 -11.70 -3.38 -1.61
CA GLY A 163 -13.06 -2.90 -1.91
C GLY A 163 -13.58 -1.90 -0.88
N GLY A 164 -13.54 -2.28 0.40
CA GLY A 164 -13.95 -1.40 1.48
C GLY A 164 -13.07 -0.14 1.65
N LEU A 165 -11.77 -0.22 1.36
CA LEU A 165 -10.86 0.93 1.41
C LEU A 165 -11.09 1.87 0.21
N ARG A 166 -11.43 1.31 -0.95
CA ARG A 166 -11.75 2.03 -2.18
C ARG A 166 -13.07 2.77 -2.04
N ASP A 167 -14.09 2.12 -1.48
CA ASP A 167 -15.38 2.75 -1.19
C ASP A 167 -15.20 3.90 -0.20
N GLU A 168 -14.44 3.67 0.87
CA GLU A 168 -14.15 4.73 1.84
C GLU A 168 -13.40 5.91 1.19
N ARG A 169 -12.34 5.65 0.41
CA ARG A 169 -11.63 6.72 -0.30
C ARG A 169 -12.60 7.50 -1.19
N ASN A 170 -13.43 6.81 -1.96
CA ASN A 170 -14.36 7.45 -2.88
C ASN A 170 -15.40 8.29 -2.14
N ALA A 171 -15.93 7.81 -1.02
CA ALA A 171 -16.83 8.58 -0.15
C ALA A 171 -16.14 9.83 0.39
N ARG A 172 -14.89 9.72 0.86
CA ARG A 172 -14.11 10.85 1.38
C ARG A 172 -13.80 11.90 0.31
N ILE A 173 -13.34 11.48 -0.86
CA ILE A 173 -12.90 12.40 -1.94
C ILE A 173 -14.10 13.00 -2.70
N HIS A 174 -15.13 12.21 -2.99
CA HIS A 174 -16.22 12.64 -3.88
C HIS A 174 -17.48 13.09 -3.13
N GLN A 175 -17.71 12.60 -1.92
CA GLN A 175 -18.92 12.88 -1.14
C GLN A 175 -18.62 13.73 0.11
N GLY A 176 -17.34 13.95 0.43
CA GLY A 176 -16.92 14.71 1.61
C GLY A 176 -17.20 14.00 2.93
N GLU A 177 -17.42 12.68 2.90
CA GLU A 177 -17.62 11.90 4.13
C GLU A 177 -16.33 11.83 4.94
N GLU A 178 -16.41 11.93 6.27
CA GLU A 178 -15.26 11.76 7.16
C GLU A 178 -15.43 10.51 8.04
N ARG A 179 -14.35 9.73 8.14
CA ARG A 179 -14.25 8.60 9.07
C ARG A 179 -14.24 9.11 10.51
N ALA A 180 -15.10 8.55 11.35
CA ALA A 180 -15.00 8.73 12.79
C ALA A 180 -13.78 7.98 13.37
N PHE A 181 -12.95 8.67 14.15
CA PHE A 181 -11.76 8.10 14.79
C PHE A 181 -12.03 7.66 16.23
N THR A 182 -12.95 8.34 16.91
CA THR A 182 -13.32 8.04 18.31
C THR A 182 -14.79 7.67 18.43
N ILE A 183 -15.23 7.36 19.66
CA ILE A 183 -16.63 7.02 19.94
C ILE A 183 -17.51 8.28 19.90
N ASP A 184 -16.99 9.42 20.39
CA ASP A 184 -17.63 10.73 20.26
C ASP A 184 -16.76 11.65 19.41
N ASP A 185 -16.83 11.40 18.10
CA ASP A 185 -15.95 12.04 17.13
C ASP A 185 -16.24 13.52 16.93
N ARG A 186 -17.51 13.93 17.10
CA ARG A 186 -17.91 15.34 17.03
C ARG A 186 -17.26 16.15 18.14
N SER A 187 -17.31 15.67 19.39
CA SER A 187 -16.64 16.35 20.50
C SER A 187 -15.14 16.38 20.30
N PHE A 188 -14.53 15.30 19.80
CA PHE A 188 -13.09 15.27 19.51
C PHE A 188 -12.70 16.27 18.41
N LYS A 189 -13.41 16.31 17.28
CA LYS A 189 -13.16 17.26 16.18
C LYS A 189 -13.20 18.69 16.68
N THR A 190 -14.26 19.06 17.40
CA THR A 190 -14.41 20.40 17.98
C THR A 190 -13.31 20.73 18.99
N ALA A 191 -13.03 19.80 19.92
CA ALA A 191 -12.01 20.00 20.94
C ALA A 191 -10.60 20.17 20.33
N SER A 192 -10.29 19.38 19.29
CA SER A 192 -9.04 19.46 18.54
C SER A 192 -8.87 20.83 17.88
N LEU A 193 -9.93 21.34 17.22
CA LEU A 193 -9.91 22.66 16.59
C LEU A 193 -9.68 23.78 17.62
N PHE A 194 -10.40 23.74 18.75
CA PHE A 194 -10.24 24.74 19.82
C PHE A 194 -8.87 24.66 20.50
N ASN A 195 -8.31 23.45 20.63
CA ASN A 195 -6.96 23.29 21.14
C ASN A 195 -5.89 23.83 20.18
N HIS A 196 -6.12 23.74 18.87
CA HIS A 196 -5.19 24.20 17.84
C HIS A 196 -5.27 25.71 17.60
N ARG A 197 -6.47 26.31 17.58
CA ARG A 197 -6.68 27.72 17.20
C ARG A 197 -6.99 28.67 18.35
N LEU A 198 -7.41 28.16 19.50
CA LEU A 198 -7.90 28.94 20.64
C LEU A 198 -7.24 28.47 21.94
N ASN A 199 -7.80 28.85 23.09
CA ASN A 199 -7.28 28.50 24.41
C ASN A 199 -7.68 27.09 24.88
N GLY A 200 -8.02 26.17 23.97
CA GLY A 200 -8.53 24.84 24.29
C GLY A 200 -10.02 24.82 24.63
N MET A 201 -10.53 23.62 24.95
CA MET A 201 -11.93 23.38 25.31
C MET A 201 -12.00 22.63 26.65
N VAL A 202 -12.84 23.12 27.56
CA VAL A 202 -13.12 22.48 28.85
C VAL A 202 -14.59 22.09 28.88
N GLY A 203 -14.89 20.91 29.42
CA GLY A 203 -16.24 20.37 29.50
C GLY A 203 -16.23 18.84 29.43
N THR A 204 -17.39 18.28 29.09
CA THR A 204 -17.58 16.84 28.93
C THR A 204 -17.98 16.47 27.50
N ASP A 205 -17.62 15.25 27.10
CA ASP A 205 -18.12 14.60 25.88
C ASP A 205 -19.61 14.23 26.01
N TYR A 206 -20.19 13.70 24.94
CA TYR A 206 -21.59 13.25 24.88
C TYR A 206 -21.95 12.21 25.96
N TYR A 207 -20.95 11.46 26.45
CA TYR A 207 -21.12 10.45 27.49
C TYR A 207 -20.81 10.98 28.91
N GLY A 208 -20.72 12.29 29.08
CA GLY A 208 -20.46 12.93 30.37
C GLY A 208 -19.03 12.80 30.87
N ARG A 209 -18.07 12.43 30.01
CA ARG A 209 -16.66 12.24 30.39
C ARG A 209 -15.86 13.50 30.12
N PRO A 210 -14.88 13.87 30.96
CA PRO A 210 -14.04 15.03 30.70
C PRO A 210 -13.35 14.96 29.33
N ILE A 211 -13.42 16.07 28.58
CA ILE A 211 -12.77 16.19 27.27
C ILE A 211 -11.25 16.04 27.45
N ASN A 212 -10.65 15.13 26.68
CA ASN A 212 -9.21 14.91 26.67
C ASN A 212 -8.74 14.67 25.24
N VAL A 213 -8.34 15.76 24.57
CA VAL A 213 -7.92 15.76 23.16
C VAL A 213 -6.75 14.82 22.93
N GLN A 214 -5.75 14.83 23.81
CA GLN A 214 -4.57 13.98 23.67
C GLN A 214 -4.92 12.49 23.76
N ARG A 215 -5.86 12.14 24.64
CA ARG A 215 -6.37 10.78 24.74
C ARG A 215 -7.12 10.38 23.47
N SER A 216 -8.07 11.20 23.03
CA SER A 216 -8.85 10.96 21.81
C SER A 216 -7.95 10.79 20.58
N PHE A 217 -6.91 11.61 20.47
CA PHE A 217 -5.91 11.49 19.41
C PHE A 217 -5.19 10.15 19.47
N LYS A 218 -4.73 9.70 20.64
CA LYS A 218 -4.12 8.38 20.82
C LYS A 218 -5.07 7.24 20.49
N GLU A 219 -6.35 7.33 20.86
CA GLU A 219 -7.37 6.33 20.51
C GLU A 219 -7.54 6.25 18.98
N GLY A 220 -7.63 7.41 18.31
CA GLY A 220 -7.68 7.50 16.86
C GLY A 220 -6.45 6.90 16.18
N LEU A 221 -5.24 7.21 16.67
CA LEU A 221 -3.99 6.62 16.19
C LEU A 221 -4.01 5.09 16.33
N VAL A 222 -4.37 4.55 17.49
CA VAL A 222 -4.42 3.09 17.71
C VAL A 222 -5.42 2.41 16.77
N ARG A 223 -6.56 3.04 16.48
CA ARG A 223 -7.53 2.53 15.51
C ARG A 223 -6.94 2.47 14.11
N LEU A 224 -6.26 3.53 13.66
CA LEU A 224 -5.57 3.57 12.37
C LEU A 224 -4.41 2.58 12.30
N GLN A 225 -3.59 2.48 13.34
CA GLN A 225 -2.49 1.50 13.46
C GLN A 225 -3.00 0.07 13.30
N ARG A 226 -4.15 -0.26 13.89
CA ARG A 226 -4.77 -1.59 13.78
C ARG A 226 -5.22 -1.87 12.35
N ALA A 227 -5.90 -0.91 11.72
CA ALA A 227 -6.33 -1.03 10.33
C ALA A 227 -5.12 -1.20 9.40
N PHE A 228 -4.14 -0.31 9.54
CA PHE A 228 -2.87 -0.35 8.78
C PHE A 228 -2.22 -1.72 8.88
N ASN A 229 -1.88 -2.18 10.09
CA ASN A 229 -1.20 -3.47 10.29
C ASN A 229 -1.99 -4.67 9.75
N ARG A 230 -3.32 -4.64 9.82
CA ARG A 230 -4.16 -5.72 9.31
C ARG A 230 -4.10 -5.76 7.79
N SER A 231 -4.34 -4.63 7.13
CA SER A 231 -4.37 -4.53 5.68
C SER A 231 -2.99 -4.80 5.08
N THR A 232 -1.93 -4.21 5.62
CA THR A 232 -0.57 -4.35 5.04
C THR A 232 0.03 -5.73 5.19
N ARG A 233 -0.24 -6.46 6.28
CA ARG A 233 0.15 -7.87 6.40
C ARG A 233 -0.57 -8.79 5.43
N LYS A 234 -1.82 -8.45 5.07
CA LYS A 234 -2.56 -9.22 4.08
C LYS A 234 -2.01 -8.94 2.69
N LEU A 235 -1.80 -7.65 2.38
CA LEU A 235 -1.19 -7.18 1.13
C LEU A 235 0.16 -7.85 0.83
N VAL A 236 1.10 -7.87 1.80
CA VAL A 236 2.42 -8.49 1.59
C VAL A 236 2.30 -9.97 1.21
N ARG A 237 1.46 -10.74 1.93
CA ARG A 237 1.23 -12.16 1.60
C ARG A 237 0.60 -12.37 0.22
N GLN A 238 -0.21 -11.42 -0.25
CA GLN A 238 -0.80 -11.49 -1.58
C GLN A 238 0.22 -11.12 -2.66
N LEU A 239 1.08 -10.13 -2.40
CA LEU A 239 2.18 -9.78 -3.29
C LEU A 239 3.17 -10.93 -3.44
N ASP A 240 3.54 -11.60 -2.35
CA ASP A 240 4.40 -12.80 -2.41
C ASP A 240 3.80 -13.86 -3.34
N ARG A 241 2.50 -14.14 -3.21
CA ARG A 241 1.78 -15.07 -4.11
C ARG A 241 1.78 -14.61 -5.57
N VAL A 242 1.61 -13.32 -5.83
CA VAL A 242 1.72 -12.78 -7.20
C VAL A 242 3.13 -13.01 -7.73
N TYR A 243 4.16 -12.69 -6.94
CA TYR A 243 5.55 -12.86 -7.36
C TYR A 243 5.93 -14.32 -7.59
N ASP A 244 5.39 -15.26 -6.81
CA ASP A 244 5.57 -16.69 -7.03
C ASP A 244 5.03 -17.12 -8.40
N GLU A 245 3.81 -16.70 -8.76
CA GLU A 245 3.22 -17.00 -10.08
C GLU A 245 3.96 -16.31 -11.24
N LEU A 246 4.47 -15.10 -11.02
CA LEU A 246 5.19 -14.34 -12.04
C LEU A 246 6.61 -14.87 -12.29
N TRP A 247 7.21 -15.57 -11.32
CA TRP A 247 8.58 -16.07 -11.44
C TRP A 247 8.72 -17.03 -12.62
N ASP A 248 7.89 -18.07 -12.66
CA ASP A 248 7.99 -19.10 -13.70
C ASP A 248 7.65 -18.52 -15.08
N GLU A 249 6.61 -17.70 -15.17
CA GLU A 249 6.23 -17.03 -16.43
C GLU A 249 7.35 -16.12 -16.95
N PHE A 250 7.99 -15.36 -16.06
CA PHE A 250 9.10 -14.48 -16.44
C PHE A 250 10.28 -15.30 -16.99
N GLU A 251 10.72 -16.34 -16.27
CA GLU A 251 11.85 -17.15 -16.70
C GLU A 251 11.56 -17.94 -17.98
N ASP A 252 10.33 -18.41 -18.18
CA ASP A 252 9.91 -19.09 -19.42
C ASP A 252 9.95 -18.18 -20.64
N ARG A 253 9.69 -16.88 -20.46
CA ARG A 253 9.78 -15.88 -21.53
C ARG A 253 11.19 -15.34 -21.71
N PHE A 254 11.91 -15.15 -20.61
CA PHE A 254 13.24 -14.56 -20.60
C PHE A 254 14.32 -15.54 -21.05
N GLY A 255 14.27 -16.79 -20.58
CA GLY A 255 15.26 -17.83 -20.87
C GLY A 255 15.51 -18.05 -22.37
N PRO A 256 14.47 -18.21 -23.21
CA PRO A 256 14.65 -18.34 -24.66
C PRO A 256 15.27 -17.09 -25.32
N ARG A 257 14.95 -15.89 -24.82
CA ARG A 257 15.49 -14.63 -25.34
C ARG A 257 16.98 -14.50 -25.05
N ILE A 258 17.40 -14.86 -23.84
CA ILE A 258 18.83 -14.96 -23.48
C ILE A 258 19.53 -16.05 -24.30
N ALA A 259 18.93 -17.23 -24.47
CA ALA A 259 19.59 -18.31 -25.21
C ALA A 259 19.82 -17.95 -26.70
N ALA A 260 18.93 -17.12 -27.26
CA ALA A 260 19.06 -16.58 -28.61
C ALA A 260 19.97 -15.33 -28.69
N ALA A 261 20.43 -14.80 -27.56
CA ALA A 261 21.24 -13.60 -27.49
C ALA A 261 22.63 -13.83 -28.12
N THR A 262 22.98 -13.01 -29.12
CA THR A 262 24.28 -13.06 -29.80
C THR A 262 25.32 -12.13 -29.18
N HIS A 263 24.96 -11.38 -28.14
CA HIS A 263 25.76 -10.30 -27.54
C HIS A 263 26.50 -10.73 -26.25
N GLY A 264 26.63 -12.04 -26.00
CA GLY A 264 27.58 -12.59 -25.03
C GLY A 264 27.05 -12.78 -23.60
N LEU A 265 25.81 -12.40 -23.30
CA LEU A 265 25.14 -12.63 -22.01
C LEU A 265 24.49 -14.03 -21.92
N ASN A 266 25.26 -15.09 -22.18
CA ASN A 266 24.81 -16.46 -21.88
C ASN A 266 24.94 -16.73 -20.37
N ALA A 267 24.07 -16.08 -19.58
CA ALA A 267 23.90 -16.41 -18.16
C ALA A 267 23.11 -17.73 -18.07
N GLY A 268 23.85 -18.81 -17.85
CA GLY A 268 23.36 -20.19 -17.95
C GLY A 268 22.05 -20.46 -17.22
N SER A 269 21.16 -21.14 -17.92
CA SER A 269 20.02 -21.86 -17.36
C SER A 269 20.52 -22.86 -16.31
N ARG A 270 19.78 -22.91 -15.20
CA ARG A 270 19.87 -23.85 -14.07
C ARG A 270 20.54 -25.18 -14.44
N ASN A 271 21.77 -25.40 -13.96
CA ASN A 271 22.37 -26.73 -13.92
C ASN A 271 21.41 -27.68 -13.18
N LYS A 272 20.69 -28.52 -13.94
CA LYS A 272 20.07 -29.73 -13.39
C LYS A 272 21.21 -30.61 -12.89
N ARG A 273 21.47 -30.57 -11.58
CA ARG A 273 22.15 -31.68 -10.91
C ARG A 273 21.15 -32.83 -10.86
N GLU A 274 21.20 -33.68 -11.85
CA GLU A 274 20.69 -35.05 -11.74
C GLU A 274 21.57 -35.80 -10.73
N ALA A 275 20.93 -36.44 -9.77
CA ALA A 275 21.47 -37.50 -8.93
C ALA A 275 20.59 -38.73 -9.13
#